data_AF-A0A2C9JP51-F1
#
_entry.id   AF-A0A2C9JP51-F1
#
_cell.length_a   1.000
_cell.length_b   1.000
_cell.length_c   1.000
_cell.angle_alpha   90.00
_cell.angle_beta   90.00
_cell.angle_gamma   90.00
#
_symmetry.space_group_name_H-M   'P 1'
#
loop_
_entity.id
_entity.type
_entity.pdbx_description
1 polymer ?
#
loop_
_entity_poly.entity_id
_entity_poly.type
_entity_poly.pdbx_seq_one_letter_code
_entity_poly.pdbx_strand_id
1 'polypeptide(L)'
;MDLGDCPNIHDLALRADYELAAKSKDYFYDIDAMEHLQSFIADCDRKTEVAKRRLKETQEELSEEANSKAEQIHALGEQIGTLMARAEEIATAGEVDESIKMLEEVEALKAKKSQAEIEFRNSMPASSYQQQKLRVCEVCGAYLGIHDNDRRLADHFGGKLHLGFITIREKLDHLKVLVSDRRAQREAQKEEIRQRREMEDADRARGMAASDRSPSRNKNTYDRDADRGGRDRSRDRIRRRSRSPDRHRRKRRYVPTK
;
A
#
# COMPACT_ATOMS: atom_id res chain seq x y z
N MET A 1 1.59 0.02 17.81
CA MET A 1 0.92 -1.10 17.14
C MET A 1 1.24 -2.32 17.94
N ASP A 2 0.24 -2.96 18.53
CA ASP A 2 0.45 -4.20 19.24
C ASP A 2 -0.40 -5.27 18.56
N LEU A 3 0.27 -6.30 18.04
CA LEU A 3 -0.37 -7.45 17.39
C LEU A 3 -0.76 -8.51 18.42
N GLY A 4 -0.42 -8.29 19.70
CA GLY A 4 -0.59 -9.25 20.77
C GLY A 4 0.44 -10.38 20.71
N ASP A 5 0.20 -11.41 21.53
CA ASP A 5 1.03 -12.61 21.52
C ASP A 5 0.93 -13.34 20.18
N CYS A 6 2.07 -13.78 19.67
CA CYS A 6 2.07 -14.51 18.40
C CYS A 6 1.37 -15.86 18.58
N PRO A 7 0.49 -16.26 17.63
CA PRO A 7 -0.17 -17.57 17.69
C PRO A 7 0.79 -18.75 17.44
N ASN A 8 2.00 -18.48 16.93
CA ASN A 8 2.98 -19.49 16.58
C ASN A 8 4.02 -19.67 17.68
N ILE A 9 4.58 -20.88 17.75
CA ILE A 9 5.63 -21.23 18.71
C ILE A 9 6.97 -20.74 18.16
N HIS A 10 7.69 -19.95 18.97
CA HIS A 10 9.00 -19.41 18.63
C HIS A 10 10.09 -19.95 19.58
N ASP A 11 10.39 -21.24 19.45
CA ASP A 11 11.46 -21.89 20.20
C ASP A 11 12.81 -21.75 19.45
N LEU A 12 13.88 -21.46 20.20
CA LEU A 12 15.25 -21.38 19.69
C LEU A 12 15.75 -22.74 19.19
N ALA A 13 15.26 -23.84 19.76
CA ALA A 13 15.60 -25.19 19.30
C ALA A 13 15.14 -25.42 17.85
N LEU A 14 13.90 -25.03 17.54
CA LEU A 14 13.32 -25.16 16.20
C LEU A 14 14.08 -24.33 15.15
N ARG A 15 14.68 -23.21 15.56
CA ARG A 15 15.52 -22.40 14.68
C ARG A 15 16.82 -23.13 14.31
N ALA A 16 17.48 -23.78 15.26
CA ALA A 16 18.70 -24.53 14.99
C ALA A 16 18.42 -25.72 14.04
N ASP A 17 17.29 -26.41 14.25
CA ASP A 17 16.84 -27.49 13.38
C ASP A 17 16.57 -26.98 11.96
N TYR A 18 15.94 -25.80 11.83
CA TYR A 18 15.72 -25.17 10.54
C TYR A 18 17.04 -24.81 9.84
N GLU A 19 18.01 -24.24 10.54
CA GLU A 19 19.31 -23.87 9.96
C GLU A 19 20.10 -25.10 9.45
N LEU A 20 19.93 -26.26 10.10
CA LEU A 20 20.46 -27.53 9.62
C LEU A 20 19.69 -28.05 8.39
N ALA A 21 18.36 -28.01 8.44
CA ALA A 21 17.50 -28.49 7.36
C ALA A 21 17.63 -27.64 6.09
N ALA A 22 17.77 -26.32 6.23
CA ALA A 22 17.93 -25.36 5.13
C ALA A 22 19.17 -25.63 4.27
N LYS A 23 20.22 -26.27 4.83
CA LYS A 23 21.40 -26.71 4.04
C LYS A 23 21.08 -27.88 3.11
N SER A 24 20.09 -28.69 3.47
CA SER A 24 19.75 -29.90 2.73
C SER A 24 18.70 -29.64 1.66
N LYS A 25 17.69 -28.80 1.94
CA LYS A 25 16.56 -28.52 1.07
C LYS A 25 16.00 -27.13 1.33
N ASP A 26 15.55 -26.48 0.26
CA ASP A 26 14.80 -25.22 0.32
C ASP A 26 13.31 -25.50 0.61
N TYR A 27 12.82 -24.91 1.70
CA TYR A 27 11.44 -25.07 2.17
C TYR A 27 10.52 -23.90 1.80
N PHE A 28 11.01 -22.89 1.08
CA PHE A 28 10.24 -21.72 0.60
C PHE A 28 9.60 -20.83 1.67
N TYR A 29 9.93 -21.01 2.96
CA TYR A 29 9.43 -20.15 4.05
C TYR A 29 9.77 -18.67 3.85
N ASP A 30 10.81 -18.36 3.06
CA ASP A 30 11.17 -16.98 2.70
C ASP A 30 10.08 -16.26 1.91
N ILE A 31 9.28 -17.00 1.12
CA ILE A 31 8.16 -16.43 0.34
C ILE A 31 7.02 -16.08 1.28
N ASP A 32 6.62 -17.01 2.17
CA ASP A 32 5.57 -16.77 3.15
C ASP A 32 5.95 -15.63 4.12
N ALA A 33 7.22 -15.60 4.54
CA ALA A 33 7.76 -14.52 5.36
C ALA A 33 7.72 -13.18 4.62
N MET A 34 8.07 -13.14 3.34
CA MET A 34 7.99 -11.93 2.52
C MET A 34 6.55 -11.43 2.41
N GLU A 35 5.57 -12.30 2.13
CA GLU A 35 4.16 -11.92 2.03
C GLU A 35 3.61 -11.37 3.36
N HIS A 36 3.97 -12.01 4.49
CA HIS A 36 3.61 -11.52 5.82
C HIS A 36 4.24 -10.16 6.13
N LEU A 37 5.52 -9.95 5.83
CA LEU A 37 6.17 -8.66 6.06
C LEU A 37 5.63 -7.57 5.12
N GLN A 38 5.29 -7.92 3.88
CA GLN A 38 4.74 -6.99 2.90
C GLN A 38 3.35 -6.50 3.30
N SER A 39 2.47 -7.41 3.73
CA SER A 39 1.15 -7.02 4.26
C SER A 39 1.27 -6.14 5.50
N PHE A 40 2.19 -6.47 6.41
CA PHE A 40 2.44 -5.68 7.61
C PHE A 40 2.93 -4.25 7.29
N ILE A 41 3.90 -4.11 6.38
CA ILE A 41 4.40 -2.79 5.97
C ILE A 41 3.29 -1.99 5.26
N ALA A 42 2.52 -2.62 4.37
CA ALA A 42 1.42 -1.96 3.68
C ALA A 42 0.36 -1.40 4.65
N ASP A 43 0.05 -2.13 5.72
CA ASP A 43 -0.87 -1.66 6.77
C ASP A 43 -0.28 -0.49 7.58
N CYS A 44 1.03 -0.50 7.82
CA CYS A 44 1.73 0.59 8.48
C CYS A 44 1.78 1.86 7.64
N ASP A 45 2.11 1.73 6.36
CA ASP A 45 2.17 2.86 5.44
C ASP A 45 0.77 3.45 5.25
N ARG A 46 -0.27 2.61 5.11
CA ARG A 46 -1.67 3.07 5.05
C ARG A 46 -2.07 3.88 6.29
N LYS A 47 -1.73 3.41 7.49
CA LYS A 47 -2.01 4.13 8.74
C LYS A 47 -1.22 5.43 8.82
N THR A 48 0.03 5.43 8.35
CA THR A 48 0.88 6.62 8.30
C THR A 48 0.31 7.67 7.35
N GLU A 49 -0.17 7.27 6.18
CA GLU A 49 -0.81 8.17 5.21
C GLU A 49 -2.14 8.73 5.73
N VAL A 50 -2.94 7.92 6.41
CA VAL A 50 -4.16 8.43 7.08
C VAL A 50 -3.81 9.44 8.18
N ALA A 51 -2.77 9.17 8.98
CA ALA A 51 -2.32 10.10 10.02
C ALA A 51 -1.80 11.41 9.41
N LYS A 52 -1.01 11.34 8.33
CA LYS A 52 -0.57 12.53 7.57
C LYS A 52 -1.74 13.31 7.01
N ARG A 53 -2.72 12.64 6.39
CA ARG A 53 -3.90 13.29 5.83
C ARG A 53 -4.71 14.00 6.92
N ARG A 54 -4.99 13.33 8.03
CA ARG A 54 -5.70 13.95 9.17
C ARG A 54 -4.96 15.17 9.69
N LEU A 55 -3.65 15.07 9.83
CA LEU A 55 -2.83 16.19 10.31
C LEU A 55 -2.85 17.36 9.30
N LYS A 56 -2.79 17.08 8.00
CA LYS A 56 -2.92 18.09 6.95
C LYS A 56 -4.29 18.74 6.94
N GLU A 57 -5.37 17.96 7.01
CA GLU A 57 -6.76 18.46 7.09
C GLU A 57 -6.93 19.37 8.30
N THR A 58 -6.49 18.95 9.48
CA THR A 58 -6.56 19.82 10.68
C THR A 58 -5.72 21.09 10.53
N GLN A 59 -4.55 21.02 9.88
CA GLN A 59 -3.73 22.20 9.63
C GLN A 59 -4.39 23.16 8.63
N GLU A 60 -5.03 22.64 7.59
CA GLU A 60 -5.75 23.42 6.57
C GLU A 60 -6.99 24.07 7.18
N GLU A 61 -7.84 23.33 7.87
CA GLU A 61 -9.04 23.85 8.55
C GLU A 61 -8.68 24.97 9.55
N LEU A 62 -7.65 24.75 10.37
CA LEU A 62 -7.16 25.77 11.30
C LEU A 62 -6.56 26.98 10.58
N SER A 63 -5.89 26.78 9.45
CA SER A 63 -5.32 27.88 8.66
C SER A 63 -6.40 28.72 7.97
N GLU A 64 -7.47 28.10 7.48
CA GLU A 64 -8.58 28.77 6.81
C GLU A 64 -9.43 29.56 7.82
N GLU A 65 -9.73 28.97 8.98
CA GLU A 65 -10.42 29.68 10.06
C GLU A 65 -9.57 30.82 10.64
N ALA A 66 -8.25 30.63 10.74
CA ALA A 66 -7.35 31.69 11.20
C ALA A 66 -7.22 32.81 10.17
N ASN A 67 -7.05 32.46 8.88
CA ASN A 67 -6.93 33.44 7.80
C ASN A 67 -8.21 34.24 7.62
N SER A 68 -9.38 33.60 7.64
CA SER A 68 -10.67 34.31 7.51
C SER A 68 -10.92 35.31 8.64
N LYS A 69 -10.60 34.95 9.89
CA LYS A 69 -10.71 35.88 11.04
C LYS A 69 -9.65 36.97 11.00
N ALA A 70 -8.42 36.66 10.56
CA ALA A 70 -7.38 37.67 10.34
C ALA A 70 -7.78 38.66 9.24
N GLU A 71 -8.34 38.18 8.12
CA GLU A 71 -8.88 39.00 7.04
C GLU A 71 -10.01 39.91 7.53
N GLN A 72 -10.92 39.41 8.38
CA GLN A 72 -11.97 40.24 9.01
C GLN A 72 -11.37 41.37 9.87
N ILE A 73 -10.35 41.08 10.68
CA ILE A 73 -9.66 42.10 11.48
C ILE A 73 -8.95 43.12 10.59
N HIS A 74 -8.32 42.67 9.50
CA HIS A 74 -7.67 43.54 8.52
C HIS A 74 -8.68 44.43 7.78
N ALA A 75 -9.81 43.88 7.32
CA ALA A 75 -10.87 44.63 6.65
C ALA A 75 -11.50 45.68 7.57
N LEU A 76 -11.76 45.35 8.85
CA LEU A 76 -12.21 46.33 9.85
C LEU A 76 -11.14 47.41 10.09
N GLY A 77 -9.86 47.04 10.09
CA GLY A 77 -8.75 47.98 10.18
C GLY A 77 -8.70 48.97 9.01
N GLU A 78 -8.92 48.50 7.79
CA GLU A 78 -8.98 49.33 6.59
C GLU A 78 -10.21 50.26 6.58
N GLN A 79 -11.38 49.76 7.00
CA GLN A 79 -12.58 50.57 7.17
C GLN A 79 -12.39 51.66 8.23
N ILE A 80 -11.77 51.35 9.36
CA ILE A 80 -11.42 52.34 10.38
C ILE A 80 -10.46 53.39 9.81
N GLY A 81 -9.44 52.99 9.04
CA GLY A 81 -8.48 53.90 8.43
C GLY A 81 -9.13 54.85 7.42
N THR A 82 -10.01 54.34 6.57
CA THR A 82 -10.72 55.16 5.56
C THR A 82 -11.74 56.12 6.19
N LEU A 83 -12.47 55.68 7.22
CA LEU A 83 -13.40 56.56 7.96
C LEU A 83 -12.66 57.60 8.80
N MET A 84 -11.53 57.26 9.41
CA MET A 84 -10.69 58.23 10.10
C MET A 84 -10.17 59.31 9.16
N ALA A 85 -9.66 58.93 7.97
CA ALA A 85 -9.17 59.89 6.99
C ALA A 85 -10.30 60.86 6.54
N ARG A 86 -11.50 60.35 6.31
CA ARG A 86 -12.68 61.19 5.98
C ARG A 86 -13.10 62.10 7.13
N ALA A 87 -13.06 61.61 8.37
CA ALA A 87 -13.36 62.42 9.55
C ALA A 87 -12.36 63.56 9.72
N GLU A 88 -11.07 63.33 9.44
CA GLU A 88 -10.02 64.35 9.43
C GLU A 88 -10.27 65.41 8.34
N GLU A 89 -10.63 65.01 7.12
CA GLU A 89 -10.98 65.94 6.03
C GLU A 89 -12.16 66.85 6.40
N ILE A 90 -13.26 66.28 6.92
CA ILE A 90 -14.46 67.04 7.33
C ILE A 90 -14.15 67.97 8.51
N ALA A 91 -13.32 67.52 9.46
CA ALA A 91 -12.85 68.36 10.55
C ALA A 91 -12.03 69.56 10.04
N THR A 92 -11.18 69.38 9.03
CA THR A 92 -10.43 70.49 8.42
C THR A 92 -11.31 71.45 7.62
N ALA A 93 -12.43 70.99 7.08
CA ALA A 93 -13.43 71.82 6.41
C ALA A 93 -14.26 72.68 7.38
N GLY A 94 -14.14 72.45 8.69
CA GLY A 94 -14.81 73.23 9.74
C GLY A 94 -16.18 72.70 10.17
N GLU A 95 -16.60 71.54 9.65
CA GLU A 95 -17.87 70.88 10.01
C GLU A 95 -17.69 69.95 11.22
N VAL A 96 -17.61 70.58 12.40
CA VAL A 96 -17.30 69.91 13.67
C VAL A 96 -18.38 68.88 14.04
N ASP A 97 -19.66 69.20 13.86
CA ASP A 97 -20.77 68.32 14.26
C ASP A 97 -20.83 67.02 13.44
N GLU A 98 -20.45 67.06 12.16
CA GLU A 98 -20.40 65.86 11.29
C GLU A 98 -19.16 65.02 11.58
N SER A 99 -18.03 65.67 11.87
CA SER A 99 -16.80 64.98 12.28
C SER A 99 -16.97 64.17 13.56
N ILE A 100 -17.73 64.68 14.55
CA ILE A 100 -18.01 63.97 15.81
C ILE A 100 -18.83 62.70 15.56
N LYS A 101 -19.85 62.75 14.69
CA LYS A 101 -20.65 61.58 14.33
C LYS A 101 -19.81 60.50 13.64
N MET A 102 -18.91 60.89 12.72
CA MET A 102 -18.00 59.93 12.08
C MET A 102 -16.99 59.33 13.06
N LEU A 103 -16.54 60.11 14.05
CA LEU A 103 -15.66 59.60 15.11
C LEU A 103 -16.39 58.61 16.04
N GLU A 104 -17.66 58.83 16.36
CA GLU A 104 -18.50 57.85 17.09
C GLU A 104 -18.64 56.54 16.32
N GLU A 105 -18.82 56.60 14.99
CA GLU A 105 -18.83 55.41 14.13
C GLU A 105 -17.49 54.68 14.12
N VAL A 106 -16.38 55.42 14.09
CA VAL A 106 -15.01 54.87 14.21
C VAL A 106 -14.80 54.19 15.58
N GLU A 107 -15.29 54.77 16.68
CA GLU A 107 -15.22 54.16 18.00
C GLU A 107 -16.02 52.86 18.08
N ALA A 108 -17.23 52.83 17.49
CA ALA A 108 -18.03 51.62 17.40
C ALA A 108 -17.32 50.52 16.57
N LEU A 109 -16.64 50.89 15.48
CA LEU A 109 -15.85 49.96 14.67
C LEU A 109 -14.58 49.49 15.40
N LYS A 110 -13.91 50.37 16.16
CA LYS A 110 -12.76 49.99 17.02
C LYS A 110 -13.19 49.01 18.11
N ALA A 111 -14.35 49.19 18.72
CA ALA A 111 -14.90 48.25 19.70
C ALA A 111 -15.15 46.88 19.05
N LYS A 112 -15.78 46.85 17.87
CA LYS A 112 -15.98 45.61 17.08
C LYS A 112 -14.66 44.94 16.68
N LYS A 113 -13.66 45.72 16.26
CA LYS A 113 -12.32 45.21 15.95
C LYS A 113 -11.67 44.57 17.19
N SER A 114 -11.76 45.22 18.36
CA SER A 114 -11.22 44.66 19.60
C SER A 114 -11.92 43.36 20.01
N GLN A 115 -13.25 43.27 19.82
CA GLN A 115 -14.00 42.03 20.05
C GLN A 115 -13.57 40.94 19.07
N ALA A 116 -13.44 41.26 17.78
CA ALA A 116 -12.96 40.31 16.78
C ALA A 116 -11.53 39.83 17.05
N GLU A 117 -10.64 40.70 17.55
CA GLU A 117 -9.28 40.32 17.97
C GLU A 117 -9.27 39.39 19.19
N ILE A 118 -10.15 39.66 20.17
CA ILE A 118 -10.32 38.81 21.35
C ILE A 118 -10.92 37.45 20.94
N GLU A 119 -11.93 37.44 20.07
CA GLU A 119 -12.52 36.22 19.52
C GLU A 119 -11.51 35.44 18.66
N PHE A 120 -10.66 36.10 17.88
CA PHE A 120 -9.58 35.48 17.14
C PHE A 120 -8.57 34.80 18.08
N ARG A 121 -8.14 35.49 19.15
CA ARG A 121 -7.28 34.88 20.19
C ARG A 121 -7.94 33.71 20.91
N ASN A 122 -9.22 33.82 21.25
CA ASN A 122 -9.94 32.80 22.02
C ASN A 122 -10.31 31.59 21.16
N SER A 123 -10.62 31.82 19.88
CA SER A 123 -10.94 30.77 18.91
C SER A 123 -9.71 30.06 18.36
N MET A 124 -8.50 30.56 18.66
CA MET A 124 -7.25 29.86 18.42
C MET A 124 -6.73 29.27 19.75
N PRO A 125 -7.30 28.15 20.23
CA PRO A 125 -6.83 27.53 21.45
C PRO A 125 -5.38 27.08 21.30
N ALA A 126 -4.58 27.25 22.36
CA ALA A 126 -3.17 26.82 22.36
C ALA A 126 -2.98 25.33 22.00
N SER A 127 -4.01 24.50 22.21
CA SER A 127 -4.05 23.08 21.85
C SER A 127 -4.06 22.84 20.33
N SER A 128 -4.77 23.67 19.54
CA SER A 128 -4.78 23.53 18.08
C SER A 128 -3.47 24.03 17.46
N TYR A 129 -2.87 25.08 18.03
CA TYR A 129 -1.52 25.54 17.68
C TYR A 129 -0.44 24.48 17.99
N GLN A 130 -0.64 23.66 19.03
CA GLN A 130 0.25 22.52 19.30
C GLN A 130 0.14 21.44 18.22
N GLN A 131 -1.04 21.20 17.65
CA GLN A 131 -1.23 20.22 16.56
C GLN A 131 -0.56 20.67 15.24
N GLN A 132 -0.49 21.98 14.97
CA GLN A 132 0.26 22.52 13.82
C GLN A 132 1.77 22.28 13.92
N LYS A 133 2.30 22.05 15.12
CA LYS A 133 3.74 21.84 15.37
C LYS A 133 4.15 20.38 15.28
N LEU A 134 3.23 19.48 14.97
CA LEU A 134 3.50 18.05 14.84
C LEU A 134 3.76 17.67 13.38
N ARG A 135 4.68 16.73 13.19
CA ARG A 135 5.00 16.01 11.96
C ARG A 135 4.82 14.53 12.23
N VAL A 136 4.35 13.76 11.24
CA VAL A 136 4.33 12.30 11.34
C VAL A 136 5.68 11.73 10.86
N CYS A 137 6.28 10.82 11.62
CA CYS A 137 7.46 10.06 11.19
C CYS A 137 7.08 9.02 10.14
N GLU A 138 7.83 8.97 9.03
CA GLU A 138 7.58 8.10 7.88
C GLU A 138 7.92 6.62 8.13
N VAL A 139 8.65 6.34 9.20
CA VAL A 139 9.06 4.98 9.59
C VAL A 139 8.08 4.37 10.58
N CYS A 140 7.71 5.12 11.63
CA CYS A 140 6.89 4.58 12.73
C CYS A 140 5.43 5.03 12.70
N GLY A 141 5.08 6.02 11.88
CA GLY A 141 3.76 6.66 11.90
C GLY A 141 3.46 7.41 13.20
N ALA A 142 4.44 7.67 14.04
CA ALA A 142 4.29 8.43 15.29
C ALA A 142 4.31 9.94 15.03
N TYR A 143 3.62 10.72 15.86
CA TYR A 143 3.70 12.18 15.84
C TYR A 143 4.94 12.68 16.58
N LEU A 144 5.73 13.54 15.93
CA LEU A 144 6.92 14.20 16.45
C LEU A 144 6.72 15.71 16.39
N GLY A 145 7.17 16.46 17.39
CA GLY A 145 7.20 17.91 17.32
C GLY A 145 8.33 18.40 16.41
N ILE A 146 8.06 19.39 15.56
CA ILE A 146 9.08 20.05 14.72
C ILE A 146 10.15 20.75 15.59
N HIS A 147 9.74 21.22 16.77
CA HIS A 147 10.60 21.95 17.71
C HIS A 147 11.03 21.07 18.89
N ASP A 148 10.89 19.75 18.78
CA ASP A 148 11.41 18.87 19.82
C ASP A 148 12.94 18.90 19.83
N ASN A 149 13.51 18.88 21.04
CA ASN A 149 14.94 18.87 21.26
C ASN A 149 15.57 17.61 20.64
N ASP A 150 16.75 17.74 20.03
CA ASP A 150 17.54 16.64 19.44
C ASP A 150 17.66 15.43 20.37
N ARG A 151 17.75 15.64 21.69
CA ARG A 151 17.75 14.53 22.67
C ARG A 151 16.49 13.66 22.58
N ARG A 152 15.31 14.29 22.45
CA ARG A 152 14.03 13.58 22.34
C ARG A 152 13.87 12.92 20.97
N LEU A 153 14.39 13.55 19.92
CA LEU A 153 14.46 12.94 18.59
C LEU A 153 15.35 11.70 18.60
N ALA A 154 16.50 11.75 19.28
CA ALA A 154 17.37 10.59 19.46
C ALA A 154 16.67 9.43 20.19
N ASP A 155 15.89 9.72 21.23
CA ASP A 155 15.10 8.69 21.93
C ASP A 155 14.01 8.08 21.02
N HIS A 156 13.43 8.86 20.10
CA HIS A 156 12.51 8.36 19.08
C HIS A 156 13.21 7.43 18.07
N PHE A 157 14.32 7.89 17.49
CA PHE A 157 15.07 7.13 16.47
C PHE A 157 15.78 5.90 17.05
N GLY A 158 16.25 5.98 18.30
CA GLY A 158 16.80 4.87 19.07
C GLY A 158 15.74 3.96 19.70
N GLY A 159 14.46 4.28 19.53
CA GLY A 159 13.36 3.49 20.06
C GLY A 159 13.23 2.13 19.37
N LYS A 160 12.80 1.12 20.13
CA LYS A 160 12.58 -0.24 19.62
C LYS A 160 11.60 -0.29 18.44
N LEU A 161 10.59 0.59 18.44
CA LEU A 161 9.64 0.68 17.33
C LEU A 161 10.31 1.18 16.05
N HIS A 162 11.09 2.26 16.14
CA HIS A 162 11.74 2.87 14.97
C HIS A 162 12.77 1.93 14.35
N LEU A 163 13.68 1.41 15.18
CA LEU A 163 14.68 0.43 14.75
C LEU A 163 14.03 -0.86 14.24
N GLY A 164 12.97 -1.33 14.90
CA GLY A 164 12.21 -2.50 14.46
C GLY A 164 11.67 -2.32 13.03
N PHE A 165 11.04 -1.18 12.73
CA PHE A 165 10.53 -0.90 11.39
C PHE A 165 11.64 -0.76 10.33
N ILE A 166 12.79 -0.16 10.67
CA ILE A 166 13.95 -0.12 9.77
C ILE A 166 14.39 -1.54 9.43
N THR A 167 14.64 -2.37 10.45
CA THR A 167 15.10 -3.75 10.23
C THR A 167 14.08 -4.60 9.46
N ILE A 168 12.78 -4.35 9.63
CA ILE A 168 11.73 -5.05 8.86
C ILE A 168 11.75 -4.63 7.39
N ARG A 169 11.90 -3.32 7.10
CA ARG A 169 12.00 -2.82 5.72
C ARG A 169 13.25 -3.36 5.01
N GLU A 170 14.40 -3.31 5.68
CA GLU A 170 15.66 -3.87 5.15
C GLU A 170 15.54 -5.38 4.89
N LYS A 171 14.96 -6.14 5.82
CA LYS A 171 14.73 -7.59 5.64
C LYS A 171 13.79 -7.87 4.49
N LEU A 172 12.74 -7.08 4.31
CA LEU A 172 11.81 -7.25 3.22
C LEU A 172 12.52 -7.00 1.88
N ASP A 173 13.36 -5.98 1.77
CA ASP A 173 14.11 -5.72 0.53
C ASP A 173 15.14 -6.83 0.24
N HIS A 174 15.81 -7.34 1.27
CA HIS A 174 16.68 -8.52 1.12
C HIS A 174 15.91 -9.77 0.66
N LEU A 175 14.72 -10.02 1.23
CA LEU A 175 13.87 -11.15 0.83
C LEU A 175 13.32 -10.99 -0.59
N LYS A 176 12.94 -9.78 -1.02
CA LYS A 176 12.53 -9.52 -2.40
C LYS A 176 13.62 -9.88 -3.40
N VAL A 177 14.86 -9.48 -3.13
CA VAL A 177 16.01 -9.81 -4.00
C VAL A 177 16.17 -11.34 -4.08
N LEU A 178 16.23 -12.02 -2.94
CA LEU A 178 16.35 -13.48 -2.89
C LEU A 178 15.22 -14.21 -3.62
N VAL A 179 13.97 -13.75 -3.46
CA VAL A 179 12.82 -14.34 -4.14
C VAL A 179 12.87 -14.06 -5.64
N SER A 180 13.29 -12.86 -6.06
CA SER A 180 13.46 -12.51 -7.46
C SER A 180 14.56 -13.34 -8.14
N ASP A 181 15.70 -13.53 -7.47
CA ASP A 181 16.80 -14.35 -7.95
C ASP A 181 16.39 -15.83 -8.05
N ARG A 182 15.70 -16.37 -7.03
CA ARG A 182 15.17 -17.74 -7.08
C ARG A 182 14.10 -17.91 -8.15
N ARG A 183 13.27 -16.91 -8.39
CA ARG A 183 12.28 -16.92 -9.46
C ARG A 183 12.96 -16.91 -10.83
N ALA A 184 13.97 -16.07 -11.02
CA ALA A 184 14.77 -16.02 -12.24
C ALA A 184 15.50 -17.35 -12.49
N GLN A 185 16.10 -17.96 -11.46
CA GLN A 185 16.74 -19.28 -11.57
C GLN A 185 15.74 -20.39 -11.94
N ARG A 186 14.53 -20.37 -11.37
CA ARG A 186 13.46 -21.32 -11.72
C ARG A 186 12.95 -21.11 -13.14
N GLU A 187 12.83 -19.86 -13.58
CA GLU A 187 12.43 -19.53 -14.95
C GLU A 187 13.51 -19.96 -15.94
N ALA A 188 14.79 -19.71 -15.64
CA ALA A 188 15.93 -20.17 -16.44
C ALA A 188 16.01 -21.71 -16.54
N GLN A 189 15.81 -22.44 -15.44
CA GLN A 189 15.77 -23.92 -15.48
C GLN A 189 14.60 -24.44 -16.31
N LYS A 190 13.41 -23.81 -16.21
CA LYS A 190 12.26 -24.20 -17.04
C LYS A 190 12.50 -23.91 -18.51
N GLU A 191 13.17 -22.80 -18.82
CA GLU A 191 13.55 -22.44 -20.16
C GLU A 191 14.59 -23.42 -20.72
N GLU A 192 15.59 -23.81 -19.93
CA GLU A 192 16.59 -24.82 -20.33
C GLU A 192 15.93 -26.18 -20.62
N ILE A 193 14.97 -26.60 -19.79
CA ILE A 193 14.19 -27.83 -20.03
C ILE A 193 13.36 -27.71 -21.31
N ARG A 194 12.77 -26.53 -21.58
CA ARG A 194 12.00 -26.29 -22.80
C ARG A 194 12.91 -26.34 -24.03
N GLN A 195 14.06 -25.67 -24.00
CA GLN A 195 15.06 -25.68 -25.07
C GLN A 195 15.58 -27.11 -25.33
N ARG A 196 15.83 -27.90 -24.26
CA ARG A 196 16.24 -29.31 -24.39
C ARG A 196 15.17 -30.15 -25.08
N ARG A 197 13.90 -29.98 -24.72
CA ARG A 197 12.77 -30.68 -25.39
C ARG A 197 12.62 -30.26 -26.85
N GLU A 198 12.76 -28.97 -27.14
CA GLU A 198 12.71 -28.46 -28.52
C GLU A 198 13.87 -29.01 -29.37
N MET A 199 15.08 -29.14 -28.80
CA MET A 199 16.21 -29.79 -29.47
C MET A 199 15.96 -31.29 -29.71
N GLU A 200 15.45 -32.02 -28.71
CA GLU A 200 15.11 -33.45 -28.86
C GLU A 200 14.02 -33.68 -29.92
N ASP A 201 12.98 -32.84 -29.95
CA ASP A 201 11.91 -32.93 -30.96
C ASP A 201 12.43 -32.55 -32.36
N ALA A 202 13.33 -31.57 -32.47
CA ALA A 202 13.99 -31.23 -33.73
C ALA A 202 14.88 -32.38 -34.24
N ASP A 203 15.58 -33.10 -33.36
CA ASP A 203 16.39 -34.25 -33.74
C ASP A 203 15.54 -35.47 -34.13
N ARG A 204 14.42 -35.72 -33.44
CA ARG A 204 13.43 -36.72 -33.87
C ARG A 204 12.85 -36.40 -35.23
N ALA A 205 12.54 -35.13 -35.50
CA ALA A 205 12.06 -34.69 -36.81
C ALA A 205 13.11 -34.92 -37.92
N ARG A 206 14.39 -34.65 -37.65
CA ARG A 206 15.50 -34.95 -38.58
C ARG A 206 15.71 -36.45 -38.79
N GLY A 207 15.57 -37.26 -37.73
CA GLY A 207 15.66 -38.72 -37.80
C GLY A 207 14.53 -39.36 -38.63
N MET A 208 13.30 -38.84 -38.53
CA MET A 208 12.18 -39.28 -39.39
C MET A 208 12.41 -38.92 -40.86
N ALA A 209 12.92 -37.73 -41.17
CA ALA A 209 13.25 -37.34 -42.54
C ALA A 209 14.38 -38.19 -43.18
N ALA A 210 15.26 -38.77 -42.37
CA ALA A 210 16.30 -39.70 -42.83
C ALA A 210 15.80 -41.15 -43.02
N SER A 211 14.74 -41.56 -42.31
CA SER A 211 14.15 -42.91 -42.41
C SER A 211 13.26 -43.10 -43.63
N ASP A 212 12.77 -42.03 -44.27
CA ASP A 212 11.96 -42.10 -45.50
C ASP A 212 12.80 -42.25 -46.79
N ARG A 213 14.12 -42.46 -46.67
CA ARG A 213 15.02 -42.82 -47.77
C ARG A 213 15.54 -44.26 -47.64
N SER A 214 14.64 -45.23 -47.61
CA SER A 214 14.96 -46.58 -48.09
C SER A 214 14.36 -46.77 -49.49
N PRO A 215 15.19 -46.92 -50.54
CA PRO A 215 14.73 -47.13 -51.90
C PRO A 215 13.91 -48.42 -52.03
N SER A 216 12.86 -48.34 -52.85
CA SER A 216 12.23 -49.48 -53.53
C SER A 216 13.21 -50.64 -53.74
N ARG A 217 13.04 -51.74 -53.00
CA ARG A 217 13.73 -53.00 -53.30
C ARG A 217 12.78 -54.18 -53.15
N ASN A 218 12.40 -54.67 -54.33
CA ASN A 218 11.96 -56.02 -54.68
C ASN A 218 11.06 -56.78 -53.70
N LYS A 219 9.79 -56.78 -54.11
CA LYS A 219 8.82 -57.84 -53.91
C LYS A 219 9.38 -59.14 -54.52
N ASN A 220 9.88 -60.06 -53.70
CA ASN A 220 10.02 -61.46 -54.09
C ASN A 220 9.49 -62.37 -52.98
N THR A 221 8.66 -63.29 -53.45
CA THR A 221 7.92 -64.39 -52.85
C THR A 221 8.75 -65.32 -51.99
N TYR A 222 8.31 -65.55 -50.74
CA TYR A 222 8.38 -66.87 -50.12
C TYR A 222 7.28 -66.99 -49.06
N ASP A 223 6.37 -67.92 -49.31
CA ASP A 223 5.41 -68.48 -48.37
C ASP A 223 6.10 -68.92 -47.08
N ARG A 224 5.56 -68.48 -45.94
CA ARG A 224 5.70 -69.24 -44.71
C ARG A 224 4.48 -69.03 -43.82
N ASP A 225 3.59 -70.01 -43.91
CA ASP A 225 2.51 -70.24 -42.97
C ASP A 225 3.00 -70.12 -41.53
N ALA A 226 2.39 -69.19 -40.80
CA ALA A 226 2.47 -69.14 -39.35
C ALA A 226 1.10 -68.67 -38.84
N ASP A 227 0.22 -69.65 -38.69
CA ASP A 227 -0.97 -69.59 -37.86
C ASP A 227 -0.66 -68.91 -36.51
N ARG A 228 -1.38 -67.82 -36.21
CA ARG A 228 -1.92 -67.57 -34.87
C ARG A 228 -2.92 -66.42 -34.86
N GLY A 229 -4.19 -66.80 -34.90
CA GLY A 229 -5.13 -66.53 -33.81
C GLY A 229 -5.47 -65.06 -33.56
N GLY A 230 -6.66 -64.68 -34.02
CA GLY A 230 -7.26 -63.38 -33.79
C GLY A 230 -7.45 -63.01 -32.32
N ARG A 231 -7.40 -61.70 -32.07
CA ARG A 231 -8.18 -61.08 -30.99
C ARG A 231 -8.57 -59.66 -31.39
N ASP A 232 -9.78 -59.61 -31.92
CA ASP A 232 -10.72 -58.51 -31.90
C ASP A 232 -10.69 -57.72 -30.58
N ARG A 233 -10.32 -56.43 -30.66
CA ARG A 233 -10.82 -55.42 -29.74
C ARG A 233 -11.26 -54.19 -30.52
N SER A 234 -12.48 -54.29 -31.01
CA SER A 234 -13.30 -53.16 -31.41
C SER A 234 -13.43 -52.18 -30.24
N ARG A 235 -13.07 -50.91 -30.46
CA ARG A 235 -13.78 -49.83 -29.77
C ARG A 235 -13.83 -48.58 -30.61
N ASP A 236 -15.00 -48.42 -31.20
CA ASP A 236 -15.43 -47.32 -32.01
C ASP A 236 -15.22 -45.95 -31.35
N ARG A 237 -14.60 -45.08 -32.13
CA ARG A 237 -14.70 -43.62 -31.98
C ARG A 237 -16.08 -43.20 -32.45
N ILE A 238 -16.91 -42.68 -31.55
CA ILE A 238 -18.06 -41.86 -31.93
C ILE A 238 -17.92 -40.49 -31.25
N ARG A 239 -17.50 -39.51 -32.06
CA ARG A 239 -17.79 -38.07 -31.87
C ARG A 239 -19.31 -37.87 -31.88
N ARG A 240 -19.89 -37.09 -30.95
CA ARG A 240 -20.93 -36.01 -31.14
C ARG A 240 -21.11 -35.29 -29.78
N ARG A 241 -20.85 -33.99 -29.65
CA ARG A 241 -21.70 -32.81 -29.97
C ARG A 241 -22.72 -32.48 -28.87
N SER A 242 -22.37 -31.47 -28.07
CA SER A 242 -23.15 -30.36 -27.44
C SER A 242 -24.55 -30.56 -26.84
N ARG A 243 -24.81 -29.77 -25.77
CA ARG A 243 -26.12 -29.24 -25.26
C ARG A 243 -26.76 -30.14 -24.18
N SER A 244 -27.24 -29.72 -23.01
CA SER A 244 -27.37 -28.46 -22.25
C SER A 244 -27.56 -28.81 -20.75
N PRO A 245 -27.59 -27.84 -19.82
CA PRO A 245 -27.56 -28.06 -18.37
C PRO A 245 -28.96 -28.26 -17.74
N ASP A 246 -29.12 -29.27 -16.90
CA ASP A 246 -30.33 -29.47 -16.09
C ASP A 246 -30.06 -29.32 -14.59
N ARG A 247 -30.75 -28.32 -14.02
CA ARG A 247 -30.88 -28.04 -12.59
C ARG A 247 -31.86 -29.04 -11.96
N HIS A 248 -31.39 -29.87 -11.03
CA HIS A 248 -32.27 -30.50 -10.04
C HIS A 248 -31.68 -30.48 -8.62
N ARG A 249 -32.01 -29.40 -7.91
CA ARG A 249 -32.70 -29.39 -6.61
C ARG A 249 -32.66 -30.71 -5.79
N ARG A 250 -31.84 -30.78 -4.74
CA ARG A 250 -32.17 -31.56 -3.53
C ARG A 250 -31.88 -30.79 -2.24
N LYS A 251 -32.95 -30.70 -1.44
CA LYS A 251 -33.07 -30.14 -0.10
C LYS A 251 -32.50 -31.10 0.97
N ARG A 252 -32.06 -30.49 2.07
CA ARG A 252 -32.08 -30.95 3.49
C ARG A 252 -31.06 -32.06 3.87
N ARG A 253 -30.45 -32.06 5.06
CA ARG A 253 -30.95 -31.67 6.40
C ARG A 253 -29.86 -31.07 7.30
N TYR A 254 -30.32 -30.10 8.08
CA TYR A 254 -29.77 -29.59 9.33
C TYR A 254 -29.81 -30.67 10.42
N VAL A 255 -28.73 -30.78 11.21
CA VAL A 255 -28.63 -31.62 12.42
C VAL A 255 -28.34 -30.68 13.59
N PRO A 256 -29.21 -30.61 14.62
CA PRO A 256 -28.90 -29.88 15.84
C PRO A 256 -28.14 -30.78 16.81
N THR A 257 -26.96 -30.35 17.24
CA THR A 257 -26.29 -30.89 18.42
C THR A 257 -26.78 -30.12 19.65
N LYS A 258 -27.10 -30.87 20.71
CA LYS A 258 -27.34 -30.38 22.06
C LYS A 258 -26.10 -29.74 22.65
#